data_AF-A0A319AVC3-F1
#
_entry.id   AF-A0A319AVC3-F1
#
_cell.length_a   1.000
_cell.length_b   1.000
_cell.length_c   1.000
_cell.angle_alpha   90.00
_cell.angle_beta   90.00
_cell.angle_gamma   90.00
#
_symmetry.space_group_name_H-M   'P 1'
#
loop_
_entity.id
_entity.type
_entity.pdbx_description
1 polymer ?
#
loop_
_entity_poly.entity_id
_entity_poly.type
_entity_poly.pdbx_seq_one_letter_code
_entity_poly.pdbx_strand_id
1 'polypeptide(L)'
;MEPSTEKNLALIETAKSLANTPWCEQYERMISGMLYDPLAPELMQSRYRARQLMSKYNAPIPDDISFEDLTQQRENLRKQLLGSVGNGAFIEPPLMVDYGCNIKIGEGFYANFRYAISTSFFTSFTDP
;
A
#
# COMPACT_ATOMS: atom_id res chain seq x y z
N MET A 1 14.58 7.68 -18.11
CA MET A 1 13.63 8.80 -17.97
C MET A 1 14.22 9.71 -16.92
N GLU A 2 14.41 10.99 -17.23
CA GLU A 2 14.95 11.95 -16.26
C GLU A 2 13.95 12.18 -15.11
N PRO A 3 14.41 12.37 -13.86
CA PRO A 3 13.53 12.71 -12.75
C PRO A 3 12.79 14.02 -12.99
N SER A 4 11.56 14.13 -12.50
CA SER A 4 10.85 15.42 -12.47
C SER A 4 11.59 16.41 -11.58
N THR A 5 11.52 17.69 -11.92
CA THR A 5 12.05 18.80 -11.12
C THR A 5 10.97 19.55 -10.36
N GLU A 6 9.69 19.24 -10.61
CA GLU A 6 8.54 19.94 -10.05
C GLU A 6 7.54 18.97 -9.43
N LYS A 7 6.82 19.46 -8.41
CA LYS A 7 5.76 18.71 -7.73
C LYS A 7 4.56 18.55 -8.65
N ASN A 8 4.00 17.35 -8.69
CA ASN A 8 2.75 17.08 -9.39
C ASN A 8 1.56 17.28 -8.44
N LEU A 9 0.95 18.47 -8.49
CA LEU A 9 -0.15 18.84 -7.59
C LEU A 9 -1.38 17.91 -7.73
N ALA A 10 -1.64 17.39 -8.93
CA ALA A 10 -2.76 16.46 -9.14
C ALA A 10 -2.52 15.11 -8.43
N LEU A 11 -1.28 14.62 -8.44
CA LEU A 11 -0.91 13.41 -7.71
C LEU A 11 -0.94 13.63 -6.19
N ILE A 12 -0.48 14.79 -5.72
CA ILE A 12 -0.58 15.18 -4.31
C ILE A 12 -2.04 15.25 -3.86
N GLU A 13 -2.92 15.84 -4.67
CA GLU A 13 -4.34 15.91 -4.35
C GLU A 13 -4.98 14.51 -4.32
N THR A 14 -4.60 13.64 -5.26
CA THR A 14 -5.01 12.23 -5.24
C THR A 14 -4.55 11.53 -3.96
N ALA A 15 -3.33 11.80 -3.50
CA ALA A 15 -2.75 11.21 -2.31
C ALA A 15 -3.49 11.58 -1.01
N LYS A 16 -4.13 12.75 -0.96
CA LYS A 16 -4.97 13.20 0.17
C LYS A 16 -6.20 12.32 0.39
N SER A 17 -6.67 11.64 -0.66
CA SER A 17 -7.76 10.68 -0.54
C SER A 17 -7.33 9.31 0.00
N LEU A 18 -6.01 9.09 0.20
CA LEU A 18 -5.46 7.79 0.60
C LEU A 18 -5.21 7.73 2.10
N ALA A 19 -5.48 6.57 2.68
CA ALA A 19 -5.18 6.29 4.06
C ALA A 19 -3.67 6.07 4.28
N ASN A 20 -3.19 6.45 5.47
CA ASN A 20 -1.86 6.12 5.97
C ASN A 20 -0.68 6.72 5.18
N THR A 21 -0.93 7.80 4.45
CA THR A 21 0.08 8.53 3.70
C THR A 21 1.11 9.20 4.64
N PRO A 22 2.42 8.94 4.48
CA PRO A 22 3.46 9.57 5.30
C PRO A 22 3.77 10.98 4.79
N TRP A 23 2.89 11.93 5.11
CA TRP A 23 3.02 13.31 4.65
C TRP A 23 4.32 13.97 5.10
N CYS A 24 5.21 14.21 4.15
CA CYS A 24 6.40 15.02 4.28
C CYS A 24 6.86 15.51 2.90
N GLU A 25 7.80 16.46 2.88
CA GLU A 25 8.37 16.98 1.62
C GLU A 25 8.93 15.86 0.73
N GLN A 26 9.58 14.86 1.32
CA GLN A 26 10.19 13.76 0.57
C GLN A 26 9.14 12.81 -0.01
N TYR A 27 8.00 12.64 0.66
CA TYR A 27 6.87 11.89 0.11
C TYR A 27 6.26 12.60 -1.10
N GLU A 28 6.02 13.91 -1.01
CA GLU A 28 5.48 14.70 -2.13
C GLU A 28 6.40 14.65 -3.36
N ARG A 29 7.72 14.74 -3.13
CA ARG A 29 8.74 14.56 -4.17
C ARG A 29 8.71 13.16 -4.76
N MET A 30 8.65 12.12 -3.92
CA MET A 30 8.58 10.72 -4.34
C MET A 30 7.41 10.46 -5.28
N ILE A 31 6.18 10.82 -4.87
CA ILE A 31 4.99 10.57 -5.71
C ILE A 31 4.95 11.44 -6.96
N SER A 32 5.67 12.57 -6.96
CA SER A 32 5.82 13.46 -8.12
C SER A 32 6.90 12.97 -9.12
N GLY A 33 7.58 11.86 -8.83
CA GLY A 33 8.69 11.36 -9.65
C GLY A 33 9.95 12.21 -9.58
N MET A 34 10.08 13.04 -8.55
CA MET A 34 11.27 13.83 -8.28
C MET A 34 12.30 13.01 -7.50
N LEU A 35 13.57 13.43 -7.56
CA LEU A 35 14.58 12.92 -6.61
C LEU A 35 14.16 13.27 -5.19
N TYR A 36 14.19 12.28 -4.31
CA TYR A 36 13.80 12.39 -2.91
C TYR A 36 14.80 11.63 -2.03
N ASP A 37 14.80 11.93 -0.74
CA ASP A 37 15.56 11.19 0.26
C ASP A 37 14.70 10.03 0.81
N PRO A 38 14.98 8.77 0.45
CA PRO A 38 14.23 7.63 0.97
C PRO A 38 14.47 7.41 2.47
N LEU A 39 15.57 7.93 3.03
CA LEU A 39 15.93 7.79 4.45
C LEU A 39 15.23 8.83 5.34
N ALA A 40 14.38 9.68 4.77
CA ALA A 40 13.54 10.60 5.54
C ALA A 40 12.79 9.84 6.66
N PRO A 41 12.78 10.36 7.90
CA PRO A 41 12.20 9.67 9.05
C PRO A 41 10.76 9.18 8.84
N GLU A 42 9.90 9.99 8.22
CA GLU A 42 8.50 9.66 7.95
C GLU A 42 8.37 8.50 6.95
N LEU A 43 9.22 8.49 5.91
CA LEU A 43 9.26 7.41 4.94
C LEU A 43 9.81 6.12 5.56
N MET A 44 10.84 6.20 6.41
CA MET A 44 11.36 5.04 7.12
C MET A 44 10.32 4.44 8.08
N GLN A 45 9.65 5.27 8.87
CA GLN A 45 8.59 4.85 9.79
C GLN A 45 7.43 4.19 9.04
N SER A 46 7.04 4.76 7.91
CA SER A 46 5.99 4.18 7.06
C SER A 46 6.38 2.83 6.47
N ARG A 47 7.61 2.68 5.94
CA ARG A 47 8.13 1.38 5.48
C ARG A 47 8.18 0.35 6.62
N TYR A 48 8.58 0.78 7.82
CA TYR A 48 8.59 -0.10 8.99
C TYR A 48 7.17 -0.57 9.36
N ARG A 49 6.19 0.35 9.41
CA ARG A 49 4.78 0.02 9.64
C ARG A 49 4.25 -0.95 8.58
N ALA A 50 4.53 -0.71 7.30
CA ALA A 50 4.13 -1.59 6.22
C ALA A 50 4.71 -3.01 6.41
N ARG A 51 5.98 -3.14 6.78
CA ARG A 51 6.62 -4.43 7.09
C ARG A 51 5.96 -5.15 8.26
N GLN A 52 5.59 -4.43 9.33
CA GLN A 52 4.88 -5.04 10.46
C GLN A 52 3.50 -5.58 10.04
N LEU A 53 2.75 -4.82 9.24
CA LEU A 53 1.44 -5.25 8.73
C LEU A 53 1.57 -6.43 7.76
N MET A 54 2.54 -6.40 6.84
CA MET A 54 2.84 -7.51 5.94
C MET A 54 3.25 -8.77 6.70
N SER A 55 4.04 -8.63 7.78
CA SER A 55 4.41 -9.77 8.61
C SER A 55 3.19 -10.44 9.24
N LYS A 56 2.19 -9.67 9.68
CA LYS A 56 0.93 -10.20 10.20
C LYS A 56 0.07 -10.81 9.09
N TYR A 57 0.02 -10.15 7.93
CA TYR A 57 -0.78 -10.60 6.79
C TYR A 57 -0.27 -11.92 6.19
N ASN A 58 1.06 -12.06 6.10
CA ASN A 58 1.75 -13.21 5.53
C ASN A 58 2.02 -14.32 6.56
N ALA A 59 1.52 -14.17 7.80
CA ALA A 59 1.73 -15.17 8.83
C ALA A 59 1.09 -16.53 8.43
N PRO A 60 1.66 -17.66 8.89
CA PRO A 60 1.03 -18.96 8.77
C PRO A 60 -0.39 -18.95 9.36
N ILE A 61 -1.26 -19.80 8.81
CA ILE A 61 -2.63 -19.95 9.29
C ILE A 61 -2.59 -20.74 10.61
N PRO A 62 -3.14 -20.22 11.72
CA PRO A 62 -3.28 -20.97 12.97
C PRO A 62 -4.21 -22.18 12.80
N ASP A 63 -3.94 -23.29 13.50
CA ASP A 63 -4.76 -24.51 13.40
C ASP A 63 -6.19 -24.34 13.96
N ASP A 64 -6.40 -23.37 14.83
CA ASP A 64 -7.64 -23.11 15.57
C ASP A 64 -8.48 -21.94 15.03
N ILE A 65 -8.05 -21.31 13.93
CA ILE A 65 -8.80 -20.20 13.31
C ILE A 65 -9.86 -20.70 12.33
N SER A 66 -11.05 -20.10 12.35
CA SER A 66 -12.05 -20.35 11.31
C SER A 66 -11.67 -19.64 9.99
N PHE A 67 -12.20 -20.13 8.87
CA PHE A 67 -12.00 -19.49 7.56
C PHE A 67 -12.54 -18.05 7.53
N GLU A 68 -13.68 -17.80 8.19
CA GLU A 68 -14.32 -16.49 8.27
C GLU A 68 -13.48 -15.50 9.07
N ASP A 69 -13.00 -15.92 10.25
CA ASP A 69 -12.15 -15.08 11.12
C ASP A 69 -10.83 -14.73 10.43
N LEU A 70 -10.20 -15.70 9.76
CA LEU A 70 -8.97 -15.45 8.99
C LEU A 70 -9.22 -14.45 7.86
N THR A 71 -10.33 -14.59 7.14
CA THR A 71 -10.71 -13.69 6.05
C THR A 71 -10.92 -12.28 6.55
N GLN A 72 -11.67 -12.12 7.65
CA GLN A 72 -11.94 -10.82 8.26
C GLN A 72 -10.66 -10.18 8.83
N GLN A 73 -9.80 -10.96 9.48
CA GLN A 73 -8.50 -10.51 9.98
C GLN A 73 -7.63 -9.97 8.83
N ARG A 74 -7.53 -10.73 7.73
CA ARG A 74 -6.76 -10.34 6.55
C ARG A 74 -7.35 -9.11 5.86
N GLU A 75 -8.67 -8.98 5.79
CA GLU A 75 -9.33 -7.77 5.28
C GLU A 75 -8.98 -6.53 6.10
N ASN A 76 -9.03 -6.63 7.43
CA ASN A 76 -8.66 -5.54 8.33
C ASN A 76 -7.19 -5.13 8.17
N LEU A 77 -6.30 -6.10 7.95
CA LEU A 77 -4.89 -5.82 7.67
C LEU A 77 -4.69 -5.14 6.31
N ARG A 78 -5.43 -5.55 5.26
CA ARG A 78 -5.38 -4.87 3.94
C ARG A 78 -5.84 -3.42 4.04
N LYS A 79 -6.94 -3.14 4.74
CA LYS A 79 -7.45 -1.77 4.95
C LYS A 79 -6.46 -0.88 5.73
N GLN A 80 -5.65 -1.47 6.61
CA GLN A 80 -4.60 -0.74 7.32
C GLN A 80 -3.34 -0.54 6.49
N LEU A 81 -3.03 -1.47 5.59
CA LEU A 81 -1.80 -1.46 4.79
C LEU A 81 -1.93 -0.60 3.53
N LEU A 82 -3.06 -0.69 2.83
CA LEU A 82 -3.28 -0.07 1.52
C LEU A 82 -3.95 1.30 1.64
N GLY A 83 -3.82 2.12 0.60
CA GLY A 83 -4.38 3.48 0.56
C GLY A 83 -5.90 3.51 0.41
N SER A 84 -6.45 2.58 -0.38
CA SER A 84 -7.89 2.33 -0.49
C SER A 84 -8.14 0.89 -0.93
N VAL A 85 -9.18 0.28 -0.38
CA VAL A 85 -9.56 -1.12 -0.66
C VAL A 85 -11.08 -1.20 -0.79
N GLY A 86 -11.54 -1.58 -1.97
CA GLY A 86 -12.96 -1.84 -2.25
C GLY A 86 -13.46 -3.13 -1.59
N ASN A 87 -14.79 -3.26 -1.55
CA ASN A 87 -15.45 -4.43 -0.97
C ASN A 87 -15.10 -5.70 -1.75
N GLY A 88 -14.92 -6.81 -1.05
CA GLY A 88 -14.62 -8.11 -1.67
C GLY A 88 -13.21 -8.23 -2.27
N ALA A 89 -12.33 -7.25 -2.09
CA ALA A 89 -10.96 -7.34 -2.56
C ALA A 89 -10.16 -8.42 -1.80
N PHE A 90 -9.51 -9.30 -2.56
CA PHE A 90 -8.77 -10.44 -2.05
C PHE A 90 -7.39 -10.54 -2.69
N ILE A 91 -6.37 -10.78 -1.87
CA ILE A 91 -4.98 -10.91 -2.30
C ILE A 91 -4.41 -12.15 -1.61
N GLU A 92 -3.98 -13.14 -2.38
CA GLU A 92 -3.32 -14.31 -1.80
C GLU A 92 -1.99 -13.93 -1.14
N PRO A 93 -1.75 -14.29 0.13
CA PRO A 93 -0.43 -14.13 0.74
C PRO A 93 0.63 -15.02 0.05
N PRO A 94 1.91 -14.60 -0.03
CA PRO A 94 2.44 -13.39 0.58
C PRO A 94 2.24 -12.15 -0.30
N LEU A 95 1.87 -11.04 0.36
CA LEU A 95 1.86 -9.68 -0.21
C LEU A 95 3.15 -8.95 0.16
N MET A 96 3.79 -8.29 -0.82
CA MET A 96 5.01 -7.50 -0.63
C MET A 96 4.87 -6.09 -1.23
N VAL A 97 5.01 -5.07 -0.39
CA VAL A 97 4.94 -3.64 -0.73
C VAL A 97 5.94 -2.83 0.08
N ASP A 98 6.40 -1.68 -0.46
CA ASP A 98 7.28 -0.77 0.27
C ASP A 98 6.53 0.00 1.38
N TYR A 99 5.44 0.67 1.00
CA TYR A 99 4.62 1.56 1.83
C TYR A 99 3.16 1.11 1.90
N GLY A 100 2.61 0.58 0.78
CA GLY A 100 1.21 0.16 0.66
C GLY A 100 0.20 1.31 0.48
N CYS A 101 0.42 2.47 1.12
CA CYS A 101 -0.48 3.62 1.08
C CYS A 101 -0.74 4.20 -0.33
N ASN A 102 0.16 3.95 -1.29
CA ASN A 102 0.02 4.43 -2.67
C ASN A 102 -0.79 3.48 -3.57
N ILE A 103 -1.34 2.40 -3.02
CA ILE A 103 -2.16 1.44 -3.76
C ILE A 103 -3.66 1.73 -3.52
N LYS A 104 -4.41 1.84 -4.61
CA LYS A 104 -5.88 1.82 -4.63
C LYS A 104 -6.36 0.54 -5.28
N ILE A 105 -7.26 -0.17 -4.61
CA ILE A 105 -7.89 -1.39 -5.12
C ILE A 105 -9.40 -1.18 -5.14
N GLY A 106 -10.03 -1.50 -6.26
CA GLY A 106 -11.47 -1.47 -6.46
C GLY A 106 -12.20 -2.65 -5.83
N GLU A 107 -13.52 -2.71 -6.05
CA GLU A 107 -14.34 -3.82 -5.58
C GLU A 107 -14.03 -5.10 -6.37
N GLY A 108 -14.16 -6.27 -5.73
CA GLY A 108 -14.00 -7.57 -6.41
C GLY A 108 -12.60 -7.92 -6.91
N PHE A 109 -11.59 -7.06 -6.66
CA PHE A 109 -10.23 -7.30 -7.10
C PHE A 109 -9.66 -8.60 -6.54
N TYR A 110 -9.02 -9.38 -7.41
CA TYR A 110 -8.32 -10.60 -7.03
C TYR A 110 -6.87 -10.56 -7.50
N ALA A 111 -5.93 -10.80 -6.58
CA ALA A 111 -4.53 -11.06 -6.91
C ALA A 111 -4.09 -12.43 -6.40
N ASN A 112 -3.41 -13.19 -7.26
CA ASN A 112 -2.88 -14.51 -6.96
C ASN A 112 -1.54 -14.44 -6.17
N PHE A 113 -0.99 -15.59 -5.78
CA PHE A 113 0.17 -15.71 -4.88
C PHE A 113 1.40 -14.89 -5.29
N ARG A 114 2.20 -14.48 -4.29
CA ARG A 114 3.50 -13.77 -4.44
C ARG A 114 3.37 -12.42 -5.14
N TYR A 115 2.32 -11.69 -4.81
CA TYR A 115 2.11 -10.37 -5.36
C TYR A 115 3.08 -9.35 -4.76
N ALA A 116 3.87 -8.70 -5.63
CA ALA A 116 4.88 -7.74 -5.25
C ALA A 116 4.74 -6.45 -6.08
N ILE A 117 4.62 -5.31 -5.41
CA ILE A 117 4.53 -4.01 -6.07
C ILE A 117 5.48 -3.03 -5.40
N SER A 118 6.28 -2.33 -6.21
CA SER A 118 6.95 -1.13 -5.72
C SER A 118 5.94 0.01 -5.59
N THR A 119 5.86 0.58 -4.40
CA THR A 119 4.84 1.59 -4.07
C THR A 119 5.41 2.99 -3.92
N SER A 120 6.54 3.26 -4.58
CA SER A 120 7.08 4.62 -4.70
C SER A 120 6.25 5.51 -5.64
N PHE A 121 5.37 4.91 -6.44
CA PHE A 121 4.42 5.58 -7.32
C PHE A 121 2.99 5.13 -7.04
N PHE A 122 2.01 5.91 -7.51
CA PHE A 122 0.62 5.50 -7.42
C PHE A 122 0.34 4.29 -8.28
N THR A 123 -0.35 3.32 -7.69
CA THR A 123 -0.84 2.14 -8.40
C THR A 123 -2.34 2.03 -8.12
N SER A 124 -3.15 1.96 -9.17
CA SER A 124 -4.59 1.82 -9.06
C SER A 124 -5.04 0.60 -9.84
N PHE A 125 -5.75 -0.30 -9.18
CA PHE A 125 -6.44 -1.43 -9.80
C PHE A 125 -7.92 -1.24 -9.57
N THR A 126 -8.57 -0.54 -10.48
CA THR A 126 -10.03 -0.41 -10.53
C THR A 126 -10.50 -1.20 -11.74
N ASP A 127 -11.58 -1.96 -11.60
CA ASP A 127 -12.27 -2.50 -12.78
C ASP A 127 -12.69 -1.33 -13.70
N PRO A 128 -12.74 -1.55 -15.04
CA PRO A 128 -13.22 -0.56 -15.99
C PRO A 128 -14.68 -0.12 -15.73
#